data_AF-A0A8X6YY80-F1
#
_entry.id   AF-A0A8X6YY80-F1
#
_cell.length_a   1.000
_cell.length_b   1.000
_cell.length_c   1.000
_cell.angle_alpha   90.00
_cell.angle_beta   90.00
_cell.angle_gamma   90.00
#
_symmetry.space_group_name_H-M   'P 1'
#
loop_
_entity.id
_entity.type
_entity.pdbx_description
1 polymer ?
#
loop_
_entity_poly.entity_id
_entity_poly.type
_entity_poly.pdbx_seq_one_letter_code
_entity_poly.pdbx_strand_id
1 'polypeptide(L)'
;MDLSSVIKTFETIVPKHLAEKWDNTGLLVEPAKNISISTIFFTNDLTEDVLKEAISVGANLIISYHPPIFSALKAFRYENWKDRIIMQCIANNIAIYSPHTACDAVEGGVNDWLLKCFDITDMVPIKSTDETNSQIVECFVQGGDINFDTILGKDIDFTVLTKKAPKLTEWESWKLEETRDDCITVEKLFKN
;
A
#
# COMPACT_ATOMS: atom_id res chain seq x y z
N MET A 1 5.00 -4.29 -15.63
CA MET A 1 4.93 -2.82 -15.83
C MET A 1 6.22 -2.19 -15.33
N ASP A 2 6.71 -1.07 -15.86
CA ASP A 2 7.88 -0.41 -15.25
C ASP A 2 7.52 0.25 -13.90
N LEU A 3 8.51 0.43 -13.02
CA LEU A 3 8.30 0.97 -11.68
C LEU A 3 7.66 2.37 -11.69
N SER A 4 8.04 3.25 -12.62
CA SER A 4 7.51 4.62 -12.66
C SER A 4 6.02 4.62 -12.99
N SER A 5 5.60 3.77 -13.94
CA SER A 5 4.19 3.61 -14.28
C SER A 5 3.38 3.09 -13.09
N VAL A 6 3.87 2.06 -12.37
CA VAL A 6 3.19 1.54 -11.18
C VAL A 6 3.02 2.62 -10.10
N ILE A 7 4.08 3.39 -9.83
CA ILE A 7 4.04 4.46 -8.82
C ILE A 7 3.08 5.56 -9.23
N LYS A 8 3.11 6.00 -10.49
CA LYS A 8 2.18 7.02 -10.98
C LYS A 8 0.73 6.57 -10.81
N THR A 9 0.42 5.32 -11.13
CA THR A 9 -0.95 4.81 -10.93
C THR A 9 -1.28 4.74 -9.44
N PHE A 10 -0.37 4.26 -8.60
CA PHE A 10 -0.57 4.23 -7.15
C PHE A 10 -0.82 5.64 -6.57
N GLU A 11 -0.12 6.66 -7.07
CA GLU A 11 -0.30 8.06 -6.65
C GLU A 11 -1.61 8.69 -7.16
N THR A 12 -2.33 8.07 -8.11
CA THR A 12 -3.71 8.46 -8.42
C THR A 12 -4.71 7.99 -7.38
N ILE A 13 -4.38 6.90 -6.67
CA ILE A 13 -5.20 6.30 -5.61
C ILE A 13 -4.87 6.95 -4.26
N VAL A 14 -3.57 7.10 -3.95
CA VAL A 14 -3.08 7.72 -2.73
C VAL A 14 -2.19 8.91 -3.09
N PRO A 15 -2.77 10.10 -3.31
CA PRO A 15 -2.01 11.25 -3.73
C PRO A 15 -1.01 11.68 -2.67
N LYS A 16 0.28 11.69 -3.05
CA LYS A 16 1.38 12.00 -2.14
C LYS A 16 1.26 13.38 -1.47
N HIS A 17 0.62 14.36 -2.12
CA HIS A 17 0.46 15.71 -1.59
C HIS A 17 -0.44 15.77 -0.34
N LEU A 18 -1.23 14.73 -0.07
CA LEU A 18 -2.03 14.61 1.14
C LEU A 18 -1.19 14.25 2.39
N ALA A 19 0.06 13.84 2.20
CA ALA A 19 0.95 13.54 3.32
C ALA A 19 1.23 14.75 4.20
N GLU A 20 1.40 14.52 5.50
CA GLU A 20 1.84 15.56 6.42
C GLU A 20 3.26 16.03 6.11
N LYS A 21 3.54 17.31 6.36
CA LYS A 21 4.83 17.95 5.98
C LYS A 21 6.06 17.35 6.67
N TRP A 22 5.88 16.71 7.82
CA TRP A 22 6.96 16.07 8.58
C TRP A 22 7.23 14.64 8.14
N ASP A 23 6.37 14.08 7.30
CA ASP A 23 6.39 12.67 6.95
C ASP A 23 7.37 12.36 5.81
N ASN A 24 7.77 11.09 5.68
CA ASN A 24 8.61 10.60 4.60
C ASN A 24 7.85 9.59 3.73
N THR A 25 7.01 10.11 2.85
CA THR A 25 6.17 9.32 1.93
C THR A 25 6.76 9.22 0.52
N GLY A 26 6.27 8.26 -0.25
CA GLY A 26 6.65 8.01 -1.64
C GLY A 26 7.67 6.88 -1.79
N LEU A 27 8.40 6.91 -2.91
CA LEU A 27 9.46 5.96 -3.22
C LEU A 27 10.71 6.24 -2.36
N LEU A 28 11.01 5.32 -1.44
CA LEU A 28 12.11 5.44 -0.48
C LEU A 28 13.38 4.71 -0.93
N VAL A 29 13.21 3.62 -1.67
CA VAL A 29 14.32 2.85 -2.25
C VAL A 29 14.00 2.55 -3.70
N GLU A 30 14.84 3.05 -4.59
CA GLU A 30 14.86 2.63 -5.99
C GLU A 30 15.81 1.45 -6.19
N PRO A 31 15.45 0.49 -7.05
CA PRO A 31 16.33 -0.60 -7.43
C PRO A 31 17.50 -0.08 -8.28
N ALA A 32 18.66 -0.73 -8.18
CA ALA A 32 19.87 -0.33 -8.92
C ALA A 32 19.75 -0.52 -10.45
N LYS A 33 18.74 -1.25 -10.90
CA LYS A 33 18.44 -1.51 -12.31
C LYS A 33 16.99 -1.15 -12.58
N ASN A 34 16.68 -0.76 -13.81
CA ASN A 34 15.29 -0.68 -14.23
C ASN A 34 14.70 -2.10 -14.24
N ILE A 35 13.64 -2.30 -13.47
CA ILE A 35 12.98 -3.60 -13.28
C ILE A 35 11.54 -3.53 -13.78
N SER A 36 11.08 -4.65 -14.34
CA SER A 36 9.64 -4.87 -14.51
C SER A 36 9.05 -5.29 -13.18
N ILE A 37 7.99 -4.61 -12.76
CA ILE A 37 7.17 -4.97 -11.62
C ILE A 37 6.15 -6.01 -12.07
N SER A 38 6.24 -7.18 -11.47
CA SER A 38 5.31 -8.32 -11.63
C SER A 38 4.63 -8.71 -10.32
N THR A 39 5.31 -8.50 -9.19
CA THR A 39 4.83 -8.85 -7.85
C THR A 39 4.98 -7.65 -6.92
N ILE A 40 3.87 -7.22 -6.30
CA ILE A 40 3.84 -6.15 -5.31
C ILE A 40 3.46 -6.76 -3.96
N PHE A 41 4.26 -6.46 -2.94
CA PHE A 41 4.08 -6.96 -1.59
C PHE A 41 3.62 -5.84 -0.66
N PHE A 42 2.49 -6.03 0.02
CA PHE A 42 1.97 -5.04 0.97
C PHE A 42 2.28 -5.46 2.41
N THR A 43 2.69 -4.50 3.23
CA THR A 43 2.88 -4.71 4.67
C THR A 43 2.58 -3.46 5.46
N ASN A 44 2.21 -3.62 6.74
CA ASN A 44 2.17 -2.50 7.67
C ASN A 44 3.59 -2.06 8.05
N ASP A 45 4.39 -3.03 8.51
CA ASP A 45 5.76 -2.85 8.95
C ASP A 45 6.70 -3.75 8.14
N LEU A 46 7.72 -3.17 7.55
CA LEU A 46 8.80 -3.94 6.93
C LEU A 46 9.83 -4.32 8.00
N THR A 47 9.67 -5.54 8.54
CA THR A 47 10.65 -6.20 9.43
C THR A 47 11.55 -7.14 8.63
N GLU A 48 12.61 -7.67 9.25
CA GLU A 48 13.50 -8.62 8.55
C GLU A 48 12.79 -9.90 8.13
N ASP A 49 11.88 -10.41 8.96
CA ASP A 49 11.13 -11.63 8.63
C ASP A 49 10.11 -11.37 7.53
N VAL A 50 9.46 -10.20 7.53
CA VAL A 50 8.59 -9.75 6.42
C VAL A 50 9.40 -9.55 5.14
N LEU A 51 10.63 -9.06 5.23
CA LEU A 51 11.49 -8.94 4.06
C LEU A 51 11.89 -10.30 3.49
N LYS A 52 12.28 -11.27 4.34
CA LYS A 52 12.56 -12.64 3.89
C LYS A 52 11.34 -13.22 3.17
N GLU A 53 10.17 -12.96 3.72
CA GLU A 53 8.90 -13.36 3.15
C GLU A 53 8.66 -12.71 1.77
N ALA A 54 8.83 -11.40 1.63
CA ALA A 54 8.74 -10.68 0.35
C ALA A 54 9.74 -11.18 -0.71
N ILE A 55 10.98 -11.45 -0.30
CA ILE A 55 12.00 -12.03 -1.18
C ILE A 55 11.57 -13.44 -1.65
N SER A 56 11.04 -14.26 -0.75
CA SER A 56 10.66 -15.65 -1.06
C SER A 56 9.55 -15.74 -2.11
N VAL A 57 8.65 -14.76 -2.16
CA VAL A 57 7.57 -14.67 -3.15
C VAL A 57 7.97 -13.91 -4.41
N GLY A 58 9.23 -13.47 -4.52
CA GLY A 58 9.75 -12.78 -5.71
C GLY A 58 9.23 -11.35 -5.86
N ALA A 59 8.94 -10.65 -4.76
CA ALA A 59 8.48 -9.27 -4.79
C ALA A 59 9.48 -8.36 -5.54
N ASN A 60 8.97 -7.47 -6.40
CA ASN A 60 9.77 -6.45 -7.07
C ASN A 60 9.58 -5.06 -6.44
N LEU A 61 8.42 -4.87 -5.79
CA LEU A 61 8.05 -3.66 -5.07
C LEU A 61 7.42 -4.05 -3.74
N ILE A 62 7.87 -3.44 -2.66
CA ILE A 62 7.23 -3.50 -1.34
C ILE A 62 6.54 -2.16 -1.08
N ILE A 63 5.24 -2.21 -0.78
CA ILE A 63 4.47 -1.08 -0.27
C ILE A 63 4.32 -1.26 1.24
N SER A 64 5.09 -0.50 2.01
CA SER A 64 5.09 -0.53 3.48
C SER A 64 4.33 0.68 4.01
N TYR A 65 3.27 0.47 4.78
CA TYR A 65 2.50 1.57 5.36
C TYR A 65 3.42 2.47 6.20
N HIS A 66 4.14 1.90 7.17
CA HIS A 66 5.17 2.64 7.90
C HIS A 66 6.46 2.74 7.08
N PRO A 67 7.08 3.94 6.96
CA PRO A 67 8.30 4.12 6.20
C PRO A 67 9.51 3.49 6.94
N PRO A 68 10.20 2.49 6.36
CA PRO A 68 11.40 1.92 6.96
C PRO A 68 12.54 2.95 7.05
N ILE A 69 12.53 3.95 6.16
CA ILE A 69 13.37 5.15 6.24
C ILE A 69 12.46 6.31 6.70
N PHE A 70 12.33 6.53 8.00
CA PHE A 70 11.52 7.65 8.52
C PHE A 70 12.30 8.96 8.66
N SER A 71 13.60 8.86 8.96
CA SER A 71 14.51 9.98 9.14
C SER A 71 15.74 9.82 8.25
N ALA A 72 16.39 10.93 7.90
CA ALA A 72 17.60 10.92 7.09
C ALA A 72 18.68 9.98 7.66
N LEU A 73 19.17 9.07 6.82
CA LEU A 73 20.22 8.12 7.18
C LEU A 73 21.60 8.76 6.99
N LYS A 74 22.49 8.57 7.97
CA LYS A 74 23.88 9.04 7.89
C LYS A 74 24.85 8.00 7.34
N ALA A 75 24.54 6.72 7.54
CA ALA A 75 25.31 5.57 7.07
C ALA A 75 24.43 4.32 7.10
N PHE A 76 24.80 3.31 6.32
CA PHE A 76 24.25 1.95 6.43
C PHE A 76 25.22 1.07 7.20
N ARG A 77 24.77 0.46 8.29
CA ARG A 77 25.56 -0.38 9.19
C ARG A 77 24.87 -1.71 9.41
N TYR A 78 25.59 -2.80 9.20
CA TYR A 78 25.03 -4.14 9.31
C TYR A 78 24.48 -4.42 10.73
N GLU A 79 24.98 -3.75 11.76
CA GLU A 79 24.53 -3.90 13.14
C GLU A 79 23.09 -3.38 13.33
N ASN A 80 22.65 -2.40 12.52
CA ASN A 80 21.30 -1.85 12.56
C ASN A 80 20.35 -2.65 11.67
N TRP A 81 19.27 -3.16 12.26
CA TRP A 81 18.29 -3.99 11.57
C TRP A 81 17.56 -3.25 10.44
N LYS A 82 17.26 -1.94 10.59
CA LYS A 82 16.64 -1.15 9.52
C LYS A 82 17.59 -1.01 8.33
N ASP A 83 18.87 -0.77 8.60
CA ASP A 83 19.88 -0.67 7.55
C ASP A 83 20.03 -2.01 6.81
N ARG A 84 20.01 -3.14 7.53
CA ARG A 84 20.03 -4.49 6.91
C ARG A 84 18.85 -4.72 5.97
N ILE A 85 17.66 -4.22 6.31
CA ILE A 85 16.49 -4.29 5.44
C ILE A 85 16.73 -3.52 4.15
N ILE A 86 17.15 -2.25 4.24
CA ILE A 86 17.41 -1.41 3.07
C ILE A 86 18.53 -2.02 2.20
N MET A 87 19.64 -2.45 2.81
CA MET A 87 20.74 -3.09 2.12
C MET A 87 20.30 -4.36 1.37
N GLN A 88 19.46 -5.18 1.99
CA GLN A 88 18.93 -6.39 1.35
C GLN A 88 17.94 -6.08 0.22
N CYS A 89 17.07 -5.09 0.37
CA CYS A 89 16.19 -4.65 -0.72
C CYS A 89 17.01 -4.18 -1.93
N ILE A 90 18.04 -3.36 -1.72
CA ILE A 90 18.95 -2.90 -2.77
C ILE A 90 19.64 -4.10 -3.43
N ALA A 91 20.20 -5.03 -2.64
CA ALA A 91 20.90 -6.20 -3.16
C ALA A 91 20.00 -7.13 -4.00
N ASN A 92 18.70 -7.21 -3.67
CA ASN A 92 17.72 -8.02 -4.39
C ASN A 92 16.96 -7.25 -5.49
N ASN A 93 17.31 -5.99 -5.76
CA ASN A 93 16.58 -5.11 -6.69
C ASN A 93 15.08 -4.98 -6.35
N ILE A 94 14.76 -4.78 -5.08
CA ILE A 94 13.39 -4.60 -4.58
C ILE A 94 13.19 -3.12 -4.26
N ALA A 95 12.18 -2.50 -4.89
CA ALA A 95 11.77 -1.14 -4.60
C ALA A 95 10.99 -1.06 -3.27
N ILE A 96 11.05 0.08 -2.58
CA ILE A 96 10.23 0.34 -1.39
C ILE A 96 9.47 1.65 -1.58
N TYR A 97 8.14 1.58 -1.48
CA TYR A 97 7.26 2.75 -1.43
C TYR A 97 6.51 2.80 -0.09
N SER A 98 6.31 4.00 0.45
CA SER A 98 5.54 4.20 1.68
C SER A 98 4.49 5.30 1.54
N PRO A 99 3.19 4.99 1.66
CA PRO A 99 2.15 6.01 1.58
C PRO A 99 1.86 6.70 2.93
N HIS A 100 2.03 6.00 4.06
CA HIS A 100 1.88 6.48 5.44
C HIS A 100 0.76 7.52 5.61
N THR A 101 1.06 8.77 6.00
CA THR A 101 0.02 9.78 6.28
C THR A 101 -0.81 10.18 5.07
N ALA A 102 -0.30 10.02 3.83
CA ALA A 102 -1.15 10.21 2.65
C ALA A 102 -2.27 9.15 2.58
N CYS A 103 -1.98 7.93 3.02
CA CYS A 103 -2.97 6.86 3.11
C CYS A 103 -3.98 7.08 4.24
N ASP A 104 -3.58 7.80 5.29
CA ASP A 104 -4.48 8.18 6.38
C ASP A 104 -5.45 9.28 5.96
N ALA A 105 -4.98 10.19 5.10
CA ALA A 105 -5.72 11.39 4.70
C ALA A 105 -6.62 11.20 3.47
N VAL A 106 -6.36 10.18 2.64
CA VAL A 106 -7.14 9.94 1.42
C VAL A 106 -8.50 9.31 1.71
N GLU A 107 -9.50 9.69 0.93
CA GLU A 107 -10.81 9.02 0.91
C GLU A 107 -10.64 7.54 0.51
N GLY A 108 -11.34 6.65 1.21
CA GLY A 108 -11.16 5.20 1.12
C GLY A 108 -9.88 4.68 1.79
N GLY A 109 -9.13 5.54 2.48
CA GLY A 109 -7.88 5.23 3.17
C GLY A 109 -8.05 4.49 4.49
N VAL A 110 -6.99 4.51 5.32
CA VAL A 110 -6.94 3.73 6.58
C VAL A 110 -8.05 4.14 7.55
N ASN A 111 -8.29 5.44 7.71
CA ASN A 111 -9.32 5.94 8.61
C ASN A 111 -10.72 5.49 8.19
N ASP A 112 -11.06 5.60 6.90
CA ASP A 112 -12.34 5.16 6.37
C ASP A 112 -12.51 3.64 6.49
N TRP A 113 -11.44 2.88 6.24
CA TRP A 113 -11.44 1.42 6.43
C TRP A 113 -11.69 1.02 7.89
N LEU A 114 -11.07 1.71 8.85
CA LEU A 114 -11.32 1.48 10.28
C LEU A 114 -12.75 1.86 10.65
N LEU A 115 -13.27 2.96 10.10
CA LEU A 115 -14.61 3.44 10.38
C LEU A 115 -15.70 2.49 9.86
N LYS A 116 -15.46 1.72 8.79
CA LYS A 116 -16.36 0.64 8.35
C LYS A 116 -16.61 -0.45 9.40
N CYS A 117 -15.72 -0.62 10.38
CA CYS A 117 -15.98 -1.54 11.51
C CYS A 117 -17.07 -1.02 12.44
N PHE A 118 -17.36 0.27 12.36
CA PHE A 118 -18.38 0.93 13.13
C PHE A 118 -19.58 1.17 12.25
N ASP A 119 -20.69 1.19 12.93
CA ASP A 119 -21.93 1.56 12.38
C ASP A 119 -21.98 3.10 12.23
N ILE A 120 -21.31 3.66 11.22
CA ILE A 120 -21.18 5.12 11.02
C ILE A 120 -21.51 5.43 9.56
N THR A 121 -22.55 6.24 9.32
CA THR A 121 -22.95 6.60 7.96
C THR A 121 -22.34 7.91 7.47
N ASP A 122 -21.89 8.76 8.40
CA ASP A 122 -21.38 10.08 8.06
C ASP A 122 -20.04 10.35 8.76
N MET A 123 -19.02 10.57 7.95
CA MET A 123 -17.63 10.74 8.36
C MET A 123 -17.10 12.06 7.78
N VAL A 124 -16.39 12.83 8.60
CA VAL A 124 -15.64 14.00 8.15
C VAL A 124 -14.19 13.91 8.60
N PRO A 125 -13.24 14.37 7.77
CA PRO A 125 -11.86 14.54 8.20
C PRO A 125 -11.76 15.49 9.39
N ILE A 126 -10.98 15.14 10.40
CA ILE A 126 -10.67 16.02 11.55
C ILE A 126 -9.93 17.28 11.08
N LYS A 127 -9.14 17.15 10.01
CA LYS A 127 -8.40 18.23 9.37
C LYS A 127 -8.57 18.10 7.86
N SER A 128 -9.21 19.10 7.25
CA SER A 128 -9.35 19.18 5.79
C SER A 128 -8.12 19.84 5.16
N THR A 129 -7.73 19.36 3.99
CA THR A 129 -6.78 20.04 3.11
C THR A 129 -7.56 20.86 2.08
N ASP A 130 -7.27 22.16 1.95
CA ASP A 130 -8.03 23.14 1.13
C ASP A 130 -7.98 22.90 -0.40
N GLU A 131 -7.37 21.80 -0.87
CA GLU A 131 -7.31 21.47 -2.29
C GLU A 131 -8.61 20.74 -2.71
N THR A 132 -9.54 21.55 -3.22
CA THR A 132 -10.78 21.25 -3.96
C THR A 132 -11.03 19.79 -4.37
N ASN A 133 -11.60 19.00 -3.47
CA ASN A 133 -12.70 18.04 -3.71
C ASN A 133 -13.00 17.20 -2.46
N SER A 134 -13.50 17.82 -1.39
CA SER A 134 -14.02 17.07 -0.24
C SER A 134 -15.33 17.69 0.25
N GLN A 135 -16.45 17.05 -0.07
CA GLN A 135 -17.77 17.40 0.48
C GLN A 135 -18.24 16.32 1.47
N ILE A 136 -18.14 16.67 2.76
CA ILE A 136 -19.02 16.45 3.96
C ILE A 136 -19.30 14.97 4.39
N VAL A 137 -19.64 14.57 5.64
CA VAL A 137 -20.94 14.69 6.37
C VAL A 137 -20.85 14.43 7.93
N GLU A 138 -21.82 15.00 8.65
CA GLU A 138 -22.18 14.98 10.10
C GLU A 138 -22.99 13.72 10.54
N CYS A 139 -22.73 13.15 11.74
CA CYS A 139 -23.00 11.75 12.15
C CYS A 139 -24.41 11.38 12.70
N PHE A 140 -25.03 10.32 12.12
CA PHE A 140 -25.93 9.35 12.79
C PHE A 140 -25.59 7.89 12.35
N VAL A 141 -26.15 6.87 13.02
CA VAL A 141 -25.65 5.47 13.06
C VAL A 141 -26.69 4.48 12.48
N GLN A 142 -26.41 3.78 11.35
CA GLN A 142 -26.86 2.38 11.06
C GLN A 142 -26.00 1.61 10.00
N GLY A 143 -25.57 0.37 10.31
CA GLY A 143 -24.19 -0.09 9.98
C GLY A 143 -23.99 -1.02 8.79
N GLY A 144 -22.73 -1.41 8.54
CA GLY A 144 -22.41 -2.33 7.43
C GLY A 144 -20.94 -2.78 7.32
N ASP A 145 -20.75 -3.96 6.71
CA ASP A 145 -19.50 -4.72 6.54
C ASP A 145 -18.48 -4.11 5.54
N ILE A 146 -17.20 -4.50 5.70
CA ILE A 146 -16.03 -3.96 4.99
C ILE A 146 -15.81 -4.62 3.61
N ASN A 147 -15.80 -3.84 2.52
CA ASN A 147 -15.40 -4.27 1.17
C ASN A 147 -14.09 -3.58 0.70
N PHE A 148 -13.12 -4.36 0.20
CA PHE A 148 -11.82 -3.95 -0.36
C PHE A 148 -11.87 -3.58 -1.86
N ASP A 149 -13.01 -3.77 -2.54
CA ASP A 149 -13.19 -3.55 -3.98
C ASP A 149 -13.04 -2.09 -4.45
N THR A 150 -13.03 -1.12 -3.52
CA THR A 150 -13.09 0.32 -3.85
C THR A 150 -11.72 0.98 -4.06
N ILE A 151 -10.62 0.35 -3.65
CA ILE A 151 -9.31 1.03 -3.53
C ILE A 151 -8.46 0.92 -4.80
N LEU A 152 -8.66 -0.07 -5.67
CA LEU A 152 -7.76 -0.31 -6.81
C LEU A 152 -8.49 -0.06 -8.14
N GLY A 153 -8.37 1.17 -8.65
CA GLY A 153 -8.86 1.55 -9.97
C GLY A 153 -8.33 0.63 -11.09
N LYS A 154 -9.20 0.40 -12.07
CA LYS A 154 -9.04 -0.50 -13.22
C LYS A 154 -7.77 -0.15 -14.04
N ASP A 155 -7.10 -1.19 -14.57
CA ASP A 155 -5.99 -1.18 -15.55
C ASP A 155 -4.59 -1.61 -15.05
N ILE A 156 -4.49 -2.53 -14.07
CA ILE A 156 -3.17 -2.99 -13.61
C ILE A 156 -3.11 -4.51 -13.35
N ASP A 157 -2.39 -5.23 -14.21
CA ASP A 157 -2.03 -6.64 -14.05
C ASP A 157 -0.85 -6.80 -13.07
N PHE A 158 -1.13 -6.98 -11.78
CA PHE A 158 -0.13 -7.45 -10.81
C PHE A 158 -0.75 -8.38 -9.78
N THR A 159 0.06 -9.29 -9.24
CA THR A 159 -0.36 -10.12 -8.11
C THR A 159 -0.17 -9.35 -6.81
N VAL A 160 -1.29 -9.04 -6.14
CA VAL A 160 -1.29 -8.62 -4.74
C VAL A 160 -1.19 -9.88 -3.88
N LEU A 161 -0.29 -9.89 -2.90
CA LEU A 161 -0.21 -10.95 -1.91
C LEU A 161 -0.56 -10.37 -0.53
N THR A 162 -1.65 -10.86 0.06
CA THR A 162 -2.04 -10.55 1.45
C THR A 162 -2.02 -11.82 2.29
N LYS A 163 -1.70 -11.68 3.58
CA LYS A 163 -1.57 -12.79 4.52
C LYS A 163 -2.69 -12.72 5.56
N LYS A 164 -3.50 -13.78 5.64
CA LYS A 164 -4.63 -13.85 6.58
C LYS A 164 -4.11 -14.14 8.00
N ALA A 165 -4.25 -13.18 8.92
CA ALA A 165 -4.00 -13.39 10.35
C ALA A 165 -5.16 -14.21 10.96
N PRO A 166 -5.13 -15.55 10.83
CA PRO A 166 -4.35 -16.35 11.77
C PRO A 166 -3.61 -17.57 11.16
N LYS A 167 -3.56 -17.72 9.83
CA LYS A 167 -2.82 -18.81 9.17
C LYS A 167 -1.61 -18.23 8.44
N LEU A 168 -0.47 -18.22 9.13
CA LEU A 168 0.79 -17.61 8.68
C LEU A 168 1.47 -18.33 7.48
N THR A 169 0.75 -19.18 6.74
CA THR A 169 1.30 -20.07 5.69
C THR A 169 0.59 -19.97 4.34
N GLU A 170 -0.51 -19.23 4.23
CA GLU A 170 -1.31 -19.16 3.01
C GLU A 170 -1.31 -17.73 2.45
N TRP A 171 -0.89 -17.60 1.20
CA TRP A 171 -0.91 -16.36 0.43
C TRP A 171 -2.15 -16.32 -0.46
N GLU A 172 -2.91 -15.24 -0.42
CA GLU A 172 -3.95 -14.99 -1.41
C GLU A 172 -3.37 -14.20 -2.57
N SER A 173 -3.42 -14.76 -3.78
CA SER A 173 -3.06 -14.08 -5.02
C SER A 173 -4.30 -13.52 -5.69
N TRP A 174 -4.30 -12.22 -5.92
CA TRP A 174 -5.38 -11.52 -6.60
C TRP A 174 -4.91 -11.10 -8.00
N LYS A 175 -5.71 -11.37 -9.03
CA LYS A 175 -5.55 -10.77 -10.36
C LYS A 175 -6.69 -9.80 -10.58
N LEU A 176 -6.40 -8.59 -11.02
CA LEU A 176 -7.39 -7.71 -11.63
C LEU A 176 -7.51 -8.11 -13.10
N GLU A 177 -8.65 -8.68 -13.52
CA GLU A 177 -8.95 -8.85 -14.95
C GLU A 177 -9.80 -7.66 -15.44
N GLU A 178 -9.49 -7.13 -16.63
CA GLU A 178 -10.38 -6.22 -17.34
C GLU A 178 -11.67 -6.95 -17.74
N THR A 179 -12.86 -6.38 -17.48
CA THR A 179 -13.71 -5.79 -18.53
C THR A 179 -15.09 -5.32 -18.05
N ARG A 180 -15.44 -4.12 -18.55
CA ARG A 180 -16.75 -3.52 -18.90
C ARG A 180 -17.84 -3.31 -17.82
N ASP A 181 -18.34 -2.07 -17.86
CA ASP A 181 -19.52 -1.51 -17.20
C ASP A 181 -19.53 -1.61 -15.66
N ASP A 182 -18.96 -0.57 -15.05
CA ASP A 182 -19.30 -0.04 -13.72
C ASP A 182 -19.13 -0.93 -12.47
N CYS A 183 -18.52 -2.11 -12.56
CA CYS A 183 -18.07 -2.88 -11.39
C CYS A 183 -16.66 -3.45 -11.55
N ILE A 184 -15.89 -3.52 -10.46
CA ILE A 184 -14.65 -4.30 -10.35
C ILE A 184 -15.02 -5.57 -9.60
N THR A 185 -14.72 -6.72 -10.19
CA THR A 185 -14.87 -8.02 -9.52
C THR A 185 -13.46 -8.53 -9.24
N VAL A 186 -13.10 -8.68 -7.97
CA VAL A 186 -11.81 -9.27 -7.59
C VAL A 186 -12.01 -10.77 -7.42
N GLU A 187 -11.58 -11.56 -8.42
CA GLU A 187 -11.66 -13.02 -8.32
C GLU A 187 -10.47 -13.60 -7.56
N LYS A 188 -10.80 -14.41 -6.55
CA LYS A 188 -9.87 -15.24 -5.80
C LYS A 188 -9.27 -16.30 -6.71
N LEU A 189 -7.98 -16.22 -7.00
CA LEU A 189 -7.28 -17.30 -7.70
C LEU A 189 -7.12 -18.50 -6.75
N PHE A 190 -7.95 -19.52 -6.94
CA PHE A 190 -7.64 -20.85 -6.44
C PHE A 190 -6.52 -21.43 -7.33
N LYS A 191 -5.31 -21.61 -6.78
CA LYS A 191 -4.33 -22.50 -7.42
C LYS A 191 -4.88 -23.93 -7.31
N ASN A 192 -5.14 -24.55 -8.47
CA ASN A 192 -5.39 -25.99 -8.59
C ASN A 192 -4.19 -26.80 -8.06
#